data_AF-A0A4Y4DQJ7-F1
#
_entry.id   AF-A0A4Y4DQJ7-F1
#
_cell.length_a   1.000
_cell.length_b   1.000
_cell.length_c   1.000
_cell.angle_alpha   90.00
_cell.angle_beta   90.00
_cell.angle_gamma   90.00
#
_symmetry.space_group_name_H-M   'P 1'
#
loop_
_entity.id
_entity.type
_entity.pdbx_description
1 polymer ?
#
loop_
_entity_poly.entity_id
_entity_poly.type
_entity_poly.pdbx_seq_one_letter_code
_entity_poly.pdbx_strand_id
1 'polypeptide(L)' 'MNMEATTITALITLLVLALVTVVMVRKYNRTHRAEIRARLLDKAEKYDIAAPEELETSELAAQVRAAKHEQKQRNLKTA' A
#
# COMPACT_ATOMS: atom_id res chain seq x y z
N MET A 1 -21.45 10.66 -43.08
CA MET A 1 -20.57 11.50 -42.25
C MET A 1 -20.81 11.40 -40.73
N ASN A 2 -21.85 10.70 -40.23
CA ASN A 2 -22.16 10.72 -38.78
C ASN A 2 -21.68 9.47 -38.01
N MET A 3 -21.61 8.30 -38.66
CA MET A 3 -21.17 7.06 -37.98
C MET A 3 -19.68 7.07 -37.68
N GLU A 4 -18.83 7.38 -38.66
CA GLU A 4 -17.36 7.41 -38.49
C GLU A 4 -16.92 8.36 -37.37
N ALA A 5 -17.48 9.57 -37.31
CA ALA A 5 -17.19 10.54 -36.26
C ALA A 5 -17.62 10.01 -34.87
N THR A 6 -18.78 9.33 -34.79
CA THR A 6 -19.26 8.73 -33.54
C THR A 6 -18.36 7.58 -33.10
N THR A 7 -17.92 6.73 -34.03
CA THR A 7 -17.00 5.61 -33.76
C THR A 7 -15.63 6.10 -33.31
N ILE A 8 -15.07 7.11 -33.98
CA ILE A 8 -13.80 7.73 -33.60
C ILE A 8 -13.89 8.35 -32.21
N THR A 9 -14.97 9.07 -31.92
CA THR A 9 -15.19 9.70 -30.61
C THR A 9 -15.32 8.64 -29.51
N ALA A 10 -16.05 7.55 -29.76
CA ALA A 10 -16.16 6.45 -28.82
C ALA A 10 -14.80 5.78 -28.54
N LEU A 11 -13.98 5.57 -29.58
CA LEU A 11 -12.62 5.01 -29.43
C LEU A 11 -11.70 5.92 -28.63
N ILE A 12 -11.72 7.23 -28.90
CA ILE A 12 -10.94 8.21 -28.14
C ILE A 12 -11.38 8.21 -26.67
N THR A 13 -12.69 8.18 -26.42
CA THR A 13 -13.25 8.16 -25.06
C THR A 13 -12.78 6.92 -24.29
N LEU A 14 -12.79 5.74 -24.92
CA LEU A 14 -12.28 4.51 -24.32
C LEU A 14 -10.78 4.59 -24.02
N LEU A 15 -9.98 5.17 -24.92
CA LEU A 15 -8.54 5.36 -24.69
C LEU A 15 -8.26 6.30 -23.50
N VAL A 16 -8.99 7.40 -23.41
CA VAL A 16 -8.88 8.34 -22.29
C VAL A 16 -9.28 7.64 -20.98
N LEU A 17 -10.37 6.89 -20.97
CA LEU A 17 -10.82 6.16 -19.79
C LEU A 17 -9.78 5.12 -19.33
N ALA A 18 -9.17 4.40 -20.28
CA ALA A 18 -8.11 3.45 -20.00
C ALA A 18 -6.88 4.13 -19.37
N LEU A 19 -6.43 5.26 -19.92
CA LEU A 19 -5.31 6.04 -19.39
C LEU A 19 -5.60 6.54 -17.96
N VAL A 20 -6.77 7.13 -17.73
CA VAL A 20 -7.17 7.63 -16.42
C VAL A 20 -7.18 6.50 -15.40
N THR A 21 -7.75 5.34 -15.76
CA THR A 21 -7.80 4.16 -14.88
C THR A 21 -6.39 3.69 -14.50
N VAL A 22 -5.49 3.55 -15.47
CA VAL A 22 -4.09 3.15 -15.22
C VAL A 22 -3.38 4.14 -14.30
N VAL A 23 -3.49 5.44 -14.58
CA VAL A 23 -2.87 6.50 -13.75
C VAL A 23 -3.42 6.46 -12.33
N MET A 24 -4.73 6.33 -12.17
CA MET A 24 -5.39 6.31 -10.87
C MET A 24 -4.96 5.08 -10.06
N VAL A 25 -4.93 3.89 -10.67
CA VAL A 25 -4.44 2.66 -10.03
C VAL A 25 -2.96 2.79 -9.64
N ARG A 26 -2.12 3.35 -10.51
CA ARG A 26 -0.70 3.57 -10.18
C ARG A 26 -0.52 4.54 -9.00
N LYS A 27 -1.26 5.65 -9.01
CA LYS A 27 -1.25 6.65 -7.94
C LYS A 27 -1.76 6.05 -6.63
N TYR A 28 -2.84 5.31 -6.68
CA TYR A 28 -3.41 4.60 -5.54
C TYR A 28 -2.41 3.59 -4.96
N ASN A 29 -1.81 2.75 -5.78
CA ASN A 29 -0.80 1.78 -5.34
C ASN A 29 0.43 2.46 -4.72
N ARG A 30 0.90 3.59 -5.28
CA ARG A 30 2.00 4.37 -4.70
C ARG A 30 1.62 4.93 -3.32
N THR A 31 0.44 5.53 -3.22
CA THR A 31 -0.03 6.17 -2.00
C THR A 31 -0.26 5.14 -0.90
N HIS A 32 -0.90 4.01 -1.20
CA HIS A 32 -1.10 2.96 -0.22
C HIS A 32 0.17 2.25 0.20
N ARG A 33 1.14 2.03 -0.69
CA ARG A 33 2.43 1.49 -0.27
C ARG A 33 3.13 2.43 0.71
N ALA A 34 3.07 3.74 0.48
CA ALA A 34 3.62 4.74 1.39
C ALA A 34 2.85 4.77 2.73
N GLU A 35 1.52 4.71 2.68
CA GLU A 35 0.67 4.73 3.87
C GLU A 35 0.82 3.47 4.73
N ILE A 36 0.93 2.29 4.11
CA ILE A 36 1.21 1.02 4.81
C ILE A 36 2.57 1.10 5.49
N ARG A 37 3.58 1.62 4.80
CA ARG A 37 4.93 1.78 5.37
C ARG A 37 4.94 2.75 6.54
N ALA A 38 4.28 3.90 6.42
CA ALA A 38 4.15 4.87 7.52
C ALA A 38 3.44 4.25 8.75
N ARG A 39 2.34 3.52 8.55
CA ARG A 39 1.63 2.83 9.64
C ARG A 39 2.45 1.68 10.26
N LEU A 40 3.36 1.06 9.50
CA LEU A 40 4.25 0.03 10.02
C LEU A 40 5.42 0.63 10.79
N LEU A 41 5.97 1.76 10.36
CA LEU A 41 7.00 2.50 11.09
C LEU A 41 6.48 3.01 12.44
N ASP A 42 5.28 3.59 12.47
CA ASP A 42 4.62 4.02 13.71
C ASP A 42 4.43 2.87 14.70
N LYS A 43 4.07 1.68 14.20
CA LYS A 43 4.03 0.47 15.03
C LYS A 43 5.41 0.02 15.47
N ALA A 44 6.39 0.02 14.58
CA ALA A 44 7.76 -0.39 14.90
C ALA A 44 8.35 0.46 16.02
N GLU A 45 8.16 1.78 15.98
CA GLU A 45 8.55 2.71 17.05
C GLU A 45 7.89 2.34 18.38
N LYS A 46 6.59 2.03 18.38
CA LYS A 46 5.86 1.61 19.58
C LYS A 46 6.38 0.30 20.20
N TYR A 47 7.04 -0.54 19.41
CA TYR A 47 7.64 -1.81 19.83
C TYR A 47 9.17 -1.75 19.93
N ASP A 48 9.76 -0.56 19.83
CA ASP A 48 11.22 -0.31 19.86
C ASP A 48 12.00 -1.13 18.81
N ILE A 49 11.40 -1.32 17.62
CA ILE A 49 11.99 -2.04 16.50
C ILE A 49 12.71 -1.05 15.59
N ALA A 50 14.02 -1.21 15.44
CA ALA A 50 14.82 -0.42 14.50
C ALA A 50 14.41 -0.73 13.06
N ALA A 51 13.80 0.25 12.38
CA ALA A 51 13.27 0.10 11.02
C ALA A 51 14.07 0.98 10.02
N PRO A 52 15.23 0.51 9.52
CA PRO A 52 16.01 1.26 8.54
C PRO A 52 15.23 1.47 7.22
N GLU A 53 15.52 2.55 6.50
CA GLU A 53 14.85 2.89 5.22
C GLU A 53 15.05 1.83 4.12
N GLU A 54 16.03 0.94 4.27
CA GLU A 54 16.30 -0.17 3.36
C GLU A 54 15.47 -1.43 3.65
N LEU A 55 14.80 -1.49 4.81
CA LEU A 55 14.01 -2.66 5.20
C LEU A 55 12.76 -2.78 4.32
N GLU A 56 12.54 -3.96 3.74
CA GLU A 56 11.33 -4.22 2.96
C GLU A 56 10.09 -4.15 3.86
N THR A 57 8.99 -3.62 3.32
CA THR A 57 7.71 -3.48 4.04
C THR A 57 7.18 -4.81 4.58
N SER A 58 7.48 -5.91 3.87
CA SER A 58 7.14 -7.29 4.23
C SER A 58 7.90 -7.76 5.49
N GLU A 59 9.19 -7.49 5.54
CA GLU A 59 10.07 -7.82 6.67
C GLU A 59 9.73 -7.00 7.91
N LEU A 60 9.48 -5.70 7.73
CA LEU A 60 9.04 -4.82 8.82
C LEU A 60 7.72 -5.31 9.43
N ALA A 61 6.77 -5.74 8.59
CA ALA A 61 5.50 -6.29 9.05
C ALA A 61 5.68 -7.61 9.83
N ALA A 62 6.64 -8.46 9.43
CA ALA A 62 6.95 -9.69 10.14
C ALA A 62 7.56 -9.41 11.52
N GLN A 63 8.50 -8.46 11.62
CA GLN A 63 9.13 -8.07 12.90
C GLN A 63 8.11 -7.46 13.87
N VAL A 64 7.27 -6.53 13.41
CA VAL A 64 6.18 -5.95 14.23
C VAL A 64 5.22 -7.02 14.73
N ARG A 65 4.90 -8.02 13.90
CA ARG A 65 4.03 -9.13 14.30
C ARG A 65 4.71 -10.03 15.34
N ALA A 66 5.99 -10.35 15.17
CA ALA A 66 6.78 -11.12 16.13
C ALA A 66 6.84 -10.42 17.49
N ALA A 67 7.22 -9.13 17.54
CA ALA A 67 7.28 -8.36 18.79
C ALA A 67 5.92 -8.28 19.50
N LYS A 68 4.82 -8.13 18.74
CA LYS A 68 3.46 -8.17 19.29
C LYS A 68 3.13 -9.52 19.92
N HIS A 69 3.54 -10.63 19.30
CA HIS A 69 3.36 -11.97 19.85
C HIS A 69 4.19 -12.18 21.12
N GLU A 70 5.44 -11.71 21.14
CA GLU A 70 6.29 -11.76 22.33
C GLU A 70 5.70 -10.98 23.50
N GLN A 71 5.23 -9.75 23.27
CA GLN A 71 4.60 -8.95 24.31
C GLN A 71 3.35 -9.64 24.87
N LYS A 72 2.53 -10.25 24.00
CA LYS A 72 1.35 -11.02 24.43
C LYS A 72 1.76 -12.24 25.26
N GLN A 73 2.79 -12.96 24.86
CA GLN A 73 3.28 -14.12 25.63
C GLN A 73 3.89 -13.71 26.98
N ARG A 74 4.62 -12.59 27.05
CA ARG A 74 5.13 -12.05 28.32
C ARG A 74 3.97 -11.71 29.25
N ASN A 75 2.94 -11.02 28.77
CA ASN A 75 1.76 -10.70 29.58
C ASN A 75 1.03 -11.94 30.09
N LEU A 76 0.94 -13.02 29.30
CA LEU A 76 0.34 -14.29 29.72
C LEU A 76 1.19 -15.07 30.73
N LYS A 77 2.52 -14.89 30.73
CA LYS A 77 3.44 -15.52 31.70
C LYS A 77 3.56 -14.72 33.01
N THR A 78 3.15 -13.46 33.00
CA THR A 78 3.22 -12.55 34.16
C THR A 78 1.87 -12.41 34.87
N ALA A 79 0.81 -13.06 34.36
CA ALA A 79 -0.53 -13.15 34.95
C ALA A 79 -0.76 -14.56 35.49
#